data_AF-A0A522BTQ4-F1
#
_entry.id   AF-A0A522BTQ4-F1
#
_cell.length_a   1.000
_cell.length_b   1.000
_cell.length_c   1.000
_cell.angle_alpha   90.00
_cell.angle_beta   90.00
_cell.angle_gamma   90.00
#
_symmetry.space_group_name_H-M   'P 1'
#
loop_
_entity.id
_entity.type
_entity.pdbx_description
1 polymer ?
#
loop_
_entity_poly.entity_id
_entity_poly.type
_entity_poly.pdbx_seq_one_letter_code
_entity_poly.pdbx_strand_id
1 'polypeptide(L)'
;MRSWIVKTMSALALAMPVWAHALEVESVQLDDAVTVGGQKLVLNGAGFRKRGYFKTDVQAVYVGKKETTLEGLVKQPGPKRITIYVLKEIPGATISRYFVGDFKLVTTDTEFKTLINEIGIIGSVYGGLHKVNKGDIVNIDWVPGKGIMTLF
;
A
#
# COMPACT_ATOMS: atom_id res chain seq x y z
N MET A 1 0.89 -2.96 -73.46
CA MET A 1 1.00 -1.57 -72.93
C MET A 1 -0.12 -1.33 -71.92
N ARG A 2 0.23 -0.95 -70.67
CA ARG A 2 -0.58 -0.27 -69.63
C ARG A 2 -1.83 -1.05 -69.12
N SER A 3 -2.12 -1.20 -67.83
CA SER A 3 -1.62 -0.60 -66.60
C SER A 3 -2.01 -1.52 -65.44
N TRP A 4 -1.11 -1.70 -64.47
CA TRP A 4 -1.41 -2.27 -63.14
C TRP A 4 -2.06 -1.19 -62.27
N ILE A 5 -3.16 -1.53 -61.58
CA ILE A 5 -3.64 -0.79 -60.42
C ILE A 5 -3.70 -1.80 -59.27
N VAL A 6 -2.62 -1.87 -58.49
CA VAL A 6 -2.62 -2.52 -57.18
C VAL A 6 -3.17 -1.47 -56.21
N LYS A 7 -4.38 -1.70 -55.70
CA LYS A 7 -4.95 -0.90 -54.60
C LYS A 7 -4.27 -1.33 -53.31
N THR A 8 -3.26 -0.59 -52.88
CA THR A 8 -2.66 -0.77 -51.54
C THR A 8 -3.63 -0.22 -50.51
N MET A 9 -4.35 -1.13 -49.83
CA MET A 9 -5.22 -0.79 -48.71
C MET A 9 -4.33 -0.59 -47.48
N SER A 10 -3.97 0.66 -47.20
CA SER A 10 -3.18 1.03 -46.02
C SER A 10 -4.05 0.90 -44.78
N ALA A 11 -3.84 -0.16 -44.00
CA ALA A 11 -4.49 -0.33 -42.70
C ALA A 11 -3.85 0.63 -41.69
N LEU A 12 -4.52 1.75 -41.43
CA LEU A 12 -4.16 2.68 -40.37
C LEU A 12 -4.55 2.06 -39.02
N ALA A 13 -3.60 1.40 -38.36
CA ALA A 13 -3.76 0.96 -36.98
C ALA A 13 -3.83 2.19 -36.07
N LEU A 14 -5.05 2.61 -35.73
CA LEU A 14 -5.30 3.59 -34.67
C LEU A 14 -4.84 2.98 -33.34
N ALA A 15 -3.63 3.34 -32.92
CA ALA A 15 -3.17 3.11 -31.56
C ALA A 15 -4.05 3.94 -30.62
N MET A 16 -5.09 3.32 -30.06
CA MET A 16 -5.86 3.92 -28.99
C MET A 16 -4.92 4.10 -27.79
N PRO A 17 -4.78 5.31 -27.23
CA PRO A 17 -4.00 5.49 -26.02
C PRO A 17 -4.70 4.71 -24.91
N VAL A 18 -4.03 3.72 -24.35
CA VAL A 18 -4.47 3.06 -23.12
C VAL A 18 -4.33 4.10 -22.02
N TRP A 19 -5.43 4.76 -21.66
CA TRP A 19 -5.46 5.63 -20.49
C TRP A 19 -5.35 4.74 -19.26
N ALA A 20 -4.15 4.69 -18.68
CA ALA A 20 -3.95 4.13 -17.35
C ALA A 20 -4.68 5.05 -16.36
N HIS A 21 -5.85 4.63 -15.88
CA HIS A 21 -6.53 5.32 -14.80
C HIS A 21 -5.84 4.96 -13.49
N ALA A 22 -4.96 5.83 -13.01
CA ALA A 22 -4.43 5.76 -11.67
C ALA A 22 -5.61 5.76 -10.68
N LEU A 23 -5.61 4.80 -9.74
CA LEU A 23 -6.68 4.73 -8.74
C LEU A 23 -6.59 5.93 -7.80
N GLU A 24 -7.69 6.66 -7.63
CA GLU A 24 -7.79 7.78 -6.70
C GLU A 24 -8.66 7.41 -5.49
N VAL A 25 -8.16 7.67 -4.28
CA VAL A 25 -8.90 7.48 -3.02
C VAL A 25 -8.74 8.73 -2.17
N GLU A 26 -9.83 9.41 -1.80
CA GLU A 26 -9.76 10.64 -0.98
C GLU A 26 -8.82 11.72 -1.56
N SER A 27 -8.81 11.88 -2.89
CA SER A 27 -7.88 12.77 -3.61
C SER A 27 -6.40 12.41 -3.51
N VAL A 28 -6.09 11.19 -3.05
CA VAL A 28 -4.76 10.59 -3.15
C VAL A 28 -4.70 9.76 -4.42
N GLN A 29 -3.79 10.13 -5.32
CA GLN A 29 -3.45 9.32 -6.49
C GLN A 29 -2.53 8.18 -6.07
N LEU A 30 -2.85 6.97 -6.50
CA LEU A 30 -2.10 5.76 -6.17
C LEU A 30 -1.38 5.25 -7.41
N ASP A 31 -0.11 4.91 -7.24
CA ASP A 31 0.66 4.24 -8.28
C ASP A 31 0.06 2.87 -8.59
N ASP A 32 0.02 2.48 -9.86
CA ASP A 32 -0.43 1.14 -10.25
C ASP A 32 0.58 0.05 -9.85
N ALA A 33 1.85 0.44 -9.69
CA ALA A 33 2.93 -0.45 -9.33
C ALA A 33 4.09 0.29 -8.65
N VAL A 34 4.80 -0.42 -7.78
CA VAL A 34 5.98 0.05 -7.05
C VAL A 34 7.11 -0.98 -7.17
N THR A 35 8.33 -0.62 -6.79
CA THR A 35 9.46 -1.55 -6.75
C THR A 35 10.01 -1.66 -5.34
N VAL A 36 10.11 -2.88 -4.82
CA VAL A 36 10.60 -3.19 -3.47
C VAL A 36 11.64 -4.29 -3.57
N GLY A 37 12.85 -4.05 -3.05
CA GLY A 37 13.93 -5.04 -3.10
C GLY A 37 14.24 -5.55 -4.52
N GLY A 38 14.09 -4.69 -5.54
CA GLY A 38 14.28 -5.06 -6.95
C GLY A 38 13.13 -5.83 -7.60
N GLN A 39 12.05 -6.11 -6.87
CA GLN A 39 10.85 -6.77 -7.41
C GLN A 39 9.74 -5.75 -7.66
N LYS A 40 9.10 -5.84 -8.82
CA LYS A 40 7.91 -5.04 -9.14
C LYS A 40 6.71 -5.62 -8.40
N LEU A 41 6.00 -4.78 -7.66
CA LEU A 41 4.74 -5.07 -7.00
C LEU A 41 3.63 -4.27 -7.66
N VAL A 42 2.43 -4.84 -7.76
CA VAL A 42 1.24 -4.20 -8.32
C VAL A 42 0.25 -3.84 -7.23
N LEU A 43 -0.52 -2.77 -7.43
CA LEU A 43 -1.58 -2.37 -6.52
C LEU A 43 -2.66 -3.46 -6.45
N ASN A 44 -2.82 -4.06 -5.27
CA ASN A 44 -3.85 -5.05 -4.98
C ASN A 44 -5.20 -4.37 -4.72
N GLY A 45 -5.16 -3.30 -3.92
CA GLY A 45 -6.33 -2.55 -3.49
C GLY A 45 -5.94 -1.44 -2.52
N ALA A 46 -6.89 -0.55 -2.28
CA ALA A 46 -6.72 0.57 -1.37
C ALA A 46 -8.01 0.94 -0.65
N GLY A 47 -7.88 1.62 0.48
CA GLY A 47 -8.99 2.13 1.28
C GLY A 47 -8.52 3.22 2.23
N PHE A 48 -9.42 3.77 3.05
CA PHE A 48 -9.06 4.76 4.06
C PHE A 48 -9.42 4.26 5.47
N ARG A 49 -8.67 4.73 6.48
CA ARG A 49 -9.01 4.52 7.90
C ARG A 49 -9.74 5.73 8.45
N LYS A 50 -10.67 5.48 9.38
CA LYS A 50 -11.43 6.50 10.12
C LYS A 50 -11.23 6.36 11.61
N ARG A 51 -11.13 7.50 12.30
CA ARG A 51 -11.22 7.61 13.76
C ARG A 51 -12.24 8.68 14.11
N GLY A 52 -13.35 8.26 14.71
CA GLY A 52 -14.52 9.12 14.88
C GLY A 52 -14.98 9.67 13.53
N TYR A 53 -15.12 10.99 13.43
CA TYR A 53 -15.57 11.68 12.22
C TYR A 53 -14.44 11.98 11.21
N PHE A 54 -13.17 11.71 11.55
CA PHE A 54 -12.04 12.05 10.69
C PHE A 54 -11.53 10.83 9.92
N LYS A 55 -11.23 11.01 8.62
CA LYS A 55 -10.41 10.08 7.84
C LYS A 55 -8.95 10.36 8.19
N THR A 56 -8.22 9.36 8.66
CA THR A 56 -6.86 9.54 9.17
C THR A 56 -5.81 9.34 8.09
N ASP A 57 -6.03 8.36 7.21
CA ASP A 57 -5.10 7.99 6.16
C ASP A 57 -5.79 7.19 5.05
N VAL A 58 -5.17 7.17 3.87
CA VAL A 58 -5.38 6.18 2.81
C VAL A 58 -4.29 5.11 2.93
N GLN A 59 -4.65 3.85 2.81
CA GLN A 59 -3.71 2.73 2.73
C GLN A 59 -3.84 2.02 1.38
N ALA A 60 -2.71 1.86 0.70
CA ALA A 60 -2.59 1.10 -0.54
C ALA A 60 -1.73 -0.14 -0.30
N VAL A 61 -2.21 -1.30 -0.76
CA VAL A 61 -1.52 -2.59 -0.58
C VAL A 61 -0.95 -3.05 -1.92
N TYR A 62 0.35 -3.33 -1.95
CA TYR A 62 1.06 -3.78 -3.14
C TYR A 62 1.66 -5.18 -2.94
N VAL A 63 1.50 -6.02 -3.96
CA VAL A 63 1.84 -7.45 -3.93
C VAL A 63 2.43 -7.88 -5.26
N GLY A 64 3.13 -9.02 -5.32
CA GLY A 64 3.69 -9.54 -6.57
C GLY A 64 2.60 -9.94 -7.58
N LYS A 65 1.46 -10.44 -7.10
CA LYS A 65 0.31 -10.82 -7.93
C LYS A 65 -1.00 -10.44 -7.24
N LYS A 66 -1.95 -9.87 -7.97
CA LYS A 66 -3.28 -9.56 -7.43
C LYS A 66 -3.94 -10.79 -6.81
N GLU A 67 -4.59 -10.59 -5.67
CA GLU A 67 -5.20 -11.62 -4.86
C GLU A 67 -6.40 -11.05 -4.10
N THR A 68 -7.42 -11.89 -3.91
CA THR A 68 -8.69 -11.49 -3.32
C THR A 68 -8.92 -12.09 -1.94
N THR A 69 -8.03 -12.99 -1.51
CA THR A 69 -8.07 -13.63 -0.19
C THR A 69 -6.89 -13.21 0.68
N LEU A 70 -7.11 -13.01 1.97
CA LEU A 70 -6.03 -12.69 2.91
C LEU A 70 -4.99 -13.81 2.96
N GLU A 71 -5.45 -15.06 3.00
CA GLU A 71 -4.58 -16.24 3.03
C GLU A 71 -3.68 -16.31 1.80
N GLY A 72 -4.25 -16.13 0.60
CA GLY A 72 -3.47 -16.09 -0.64
C GLY A 72 -2.45 -14.95 -0.62
N LEU A 73 -2.85 -13.76 -0.14
CA LEU A 73 -2.00 -12.58 -0.13
C LEU A 73 -0.78 -12.77 0.77
N VAL A 74 -1.01 -13.30 1.97
CA VAL A 74 0.04 -13.56 2.97
C VAL A 74 1.00 -14.66 2.48
N LYS A 75 0.47 -15.74 1.89
CA LYS A 75 1.28 -16.89 1.41
C LYS A 75 2.11 -16.59 0.15
N GLN A 76 1.81 -15.54 -0.59
CA GLN A 76 2.60 -15.18 -1.77
C GLN A 76 4.09 -15.00 -1.42
N PRO A 77 5.02 -15.56 -2.19
CA PRO A 77 6.45 -15.33 -2.01
C PRO A 77 6.82 -13.88 -2.37
N GLY A 78 8.02 -13.47 -1.97
CA GLY A 78 8.55 -12.15 -2.30
C GLY A 78 8.01 -11.01 -1.42
N PRO A 79 8.46 -9.78 -1.66
CA PRO A 79 8.13 -8.64 -0.81
C PRO A 79 6.67 -8.20 -0.96
N LYS A 80 6.19 -7.47 0.06
CA LYS A 80 4.86 -6.83 0.09
C LYS A 80 5.03 -5.42 0.63
N ARG A 81 4.20 -4.47 0.18
CA ARG A 81 4.21 -3.09 0.67
C ARG A 81 2.82 -2.65 1.09
N ILE A 82 2.75 -1.95 2.21
CA ILE A 82 1.64 -1.05 2.53
C ILE A 82 2.18 0.38 2.43
N THR A 83 1.54 1.22 1.63
CA THR A 83 1.81 2.66 1.62
C THR A 83 0.67 3.38 2.32
N ILE A 84 1.01 4.21 3.30
CA ILE A 84 0.07 5.01 4.09
C ILE A 84 0.23 6.47 3.67
N TYR A 85 -0.84 7.09 3.20
CA TYR A 85 -0.92 8.50 2.88
C TYR A 85 -1.71 9.21 3.97
N VAL A 86 -1.04 10.07 4.74
CA VAL A 86 -1.64 10.71 5.91
C VAL A 86 -2.60 11.82 5.48
N LEU A 87 -3.86 11.70 5.86
CA LEU A 87 -4.91 12.69 5.56
C LEU A 87 -5.11 13.72 6.68
N LYS A 88 -4.65 13.40 7.88
CA LYS A 88 -4.82 14.22 9.08
C LYS A 88 -3.55 14.19 9.92
N GLU A 89 -3.15 15.36 10.43
CA GLU A 89 -2.08 15.46 11.41
C GLU A 89 -2.45 14.73 12.71
N ILE A 90 -1.54 13.87 13.21
CA ILE A 90 -1.73 13.09 14.43
C ILE A 90 -0.42 13.05 15.23
N PRO A 91 -0.43 13.35 16.54
CA PRO A 91 0.75 13.17 17.40
C PRO A 91 1.23 11.72 17.43
N GLY A 92 2.54 11.49 17.43
CA GLY A 92 3.09 10.12 17.42
C GLY A 92 2.68 9.29 18.62
N ALA A 93 2.60 9.91 19.81
CA ALA A 93 2.06 9.30 21.02
C ALA A 93 0.61 8.80 20.86
N THR A 94 -0.22 9.51 20.09
CA THR A 94 -1.60 9.10 19.79
C THR A 94 -1.62 7.90 18.85
N ILE A 95 -0.76 7.88 17.83
CA ILE A 95 -0.62 6.74 16.90
C ILE A 95 -0.14 5.50 17.65
N SER A 96 0.84 5.64 18.55
CA SER A 96 1.33 4.56 19.40
C SER A 96 0.20 3.93 20.23
N ARG A 97 -0.63 4.75 20.87
CA ARG A 97 -1.80 4.27 21.62
C ARG A 97 -2.82 3.57 20.73
N TYR A 98 -3.10 4.10 19.54
CA TYR A 98 -3.99 3.45 18.57
C TYR A 98 -3.45 2.10 18.12
N PHE A 99 -2.15 2.00 17.81
CA PHE A 99 -1.53 0.75 17.39
C PHE A 99 -1.67 -0.35 18.47
N VAL A 100 -1.27 -0.05 19.71
CA VAL A 100 -1.37 -1.04 20.81
C VAL A 100 -2.83 -1.39 21.11
N GLY A 101 -3.72 -0.40 21.07
CA GLY A 101 -5.15 -0.59 21.29
C GLY A 101 -5.80 -1.46 20.21
N ASP A 102 -5.56 -1.16 18.93
CA ASP A 102 -6.10 -1.93 17.81
C ASP A 102 -5.62 -3.37 17.84
N PHE A 103 -4.35 -3.60 18.20
CA PHE A 103 -3.80 -4.95 18.26
C PHE A 103 -4.59 -5.82 19.24
N LYS A 104 -4.88 -5.29 20.44
CA LYS A 104 -5.73 -5.98 21.43
C LYS A 104 -7.13 -6.29 20.93
N LEU A 105 -7.68 -5.50 20.00
CA LEU A 105 -9.02 -5.72 19.45
C LEU A 105 -9.05 -6.84 18.40
N VAL A 106 -7.91 -7.17 17.78
CA VAL A 106 -7.83 -8.14 16.67
C VAL A 106 -7.06 -9.40 17.02
N THR A 107 -6.60 -9.54 18.27
CA THR A 107 -5.87 -10.72 18.76
C THR A 107 -6.49 -11.26 20.04
N THR A 108 -6.29 -12.54 20.31
CA THR A 108 -6.56 -13.14 21.62
C THR A 108 -5.60 -12.61 22.69
N ASP A 109 -5.96 -12.74 23.96
CA ASP A 109 -5.08 -12.40 25.09
C ASP A 109 -3.76 -13.19 25.05
N THR A 110 -3.80 -14.44 24.60
CA THR A 110 -2.62 -15.29 24.47
C THR A 110 -1.69 -14.75 23.39
N GLU A 111 -2.20 -14.48 22.18
CA GLU A 111 -1.41 -13.91 21.08
C GLU A 111 -0.84 -12.54 21.46
N PHE A 112 -1.63 -11.68 22.11
CA PHE A 112 -1.18 -10.38 22.58
C PHE A 112 -0.01 -10.51 23.57
N LYS A 113 -0.12 -11.42 24.55
CA LYS A 113 0.95 -11.68 25.52
C LYS A 113 2.20 -12.25 24.87
N THR A 114 2.04 -13.14 23.89
CA THR A 114 3.16 -13.72 23.15
C THR A 114 3.93 -12.65 22.35
N LEU A 115 3.23 -11.68 21.78
CA LEU A 115 3.80 -10.64 20.90
C LEU A 115 4.05 -9.30 21.61
N ILE A 116 3.96 -9.24 22.94
CA ILE A 116 3.97 -7.98 23.69
C ILE A 116 5.25 -7.16 23.47
N ASN A 117 6.38 -7.83 23.29
CA ASN A 117 7.67 -7.18 23.08
C ASN A 117 7.73 -6.55 21.69
N GLU A 118 7.30 -7.27 20.65
CA GLU A 118 7.25 -6.81 19.26
C GLU A 118 6.27 -5.64 19.11
N ILE A 119 5.11 -5.75 19.74
CA ILE A 119 4.11 -4.66 19.81
C ILE A 119 4.73 -3.43 20.49
N GLY A 120 5.46 -3.62 21.58
CA GLY A 120 6.15 -2.55 22.30
C GLY A 120 7.21 -1.84 21.46
N ILE A 121 7.99 -2.59 20.68
CA ILE A 121 9.00 -2.02 19.76
C ILE A 121 8.32 -1.13 18.72
N ILE A 122 7.28 -1.63 18.03
CA ILE A 122 6.57 -0.83 17.02
C ILE A 122 5.87 0.37 17.65
N GLY A 123 5.25 0.19 18.82
CA GLY A 123 4.65 1.29 19.58
C GLY A 123 5.66 2.39 19.93
N SER A 124 6.91 2.02 20.23
CA SER A 124 7.99 2.96 20.54
C SER A 124 8.46 3.72 19.30
N VAL A 125 8.47 3.09 18.11
CA VAL A 125 8.77 3.79 16.85
C VAL A 125 7.79 4.94 16.63
N TYR A 126 6.48 4.70 16.80
CA TYR A 126 5.48 5.77 16.70
C TYR A 126 5.62 6.81 17.81
N GLY A 127 5.89 6.38 19.05
CA GLY A 127 6.03 7.27 20.20
C GLY A 127 7.24 8.20 20.10
N GLY A 128 8.29 7.80 19.38
CA GLY A 128 9.45 8.63 19.09
C GLY A 128 9.19 9.73 18.05
N LEU A 129 8.12 9.62 17.26
CA LEU A 129 7.69 10.68 16.35
C LEU A 129 7.01 11.79 17.15
N HIS A 130 7.38 13.05 16.89
CA HIS A 130 6.62 14.18 17.43
C HIS A 130 5.17 14.12 16.89
N LYS A 131 5.04 14.05 15.57
CA LYS A 131 3.76 13.92 14.85
C LYS A 131 3.98 13.41 13.43
N VAL A 132 2.90 12.95 12.81
CA VAL A 132 2.78 12.86 11.34
C VAL A 132 1.93 14.03 10.86
N ASN A 133 2.25 14.58 9.70
CA ASN A 133 1.55 15.70 9.08
C ASN A 133 0.67 15.21 7.94
N LYS A 134 -0.35 16.01 7.60
CA LYS A 134 -1.13 15.76 6.39
C LYS A 134 -0.21 15.82 5.16
N GLY A 135 -0.30 14.80 4.31
CA GLY A 135 0.53 14.65 3.10
C GLY A 135 1.76 13.77 3.30
N ASP A 136 2.11 13.41 4.55
CA ASP A 136 3.18 12.45 4.80
C ASP A 136 2.86 11.10 4.16
N ILE A 137 3.88 10.44 3.62
CA ILE A 137 3.78 9.12 2.99
C ILE A 137 4.70 8.17 3.72
N VAL A 138 4.14 7.09 4.27
CA VAL A 138 4.89 6.07 5.01
C VAL A 138 4.84 4.76 4.24
N ASN A 139 6.00 4.17 3.94
CA ASN A 139 6.09 2.85 3.34
C ASN A 139 6.46 1.81 4.40
N ILE A 140 5.64 0.78 4.51
CA ILE A 140 5.87 -0.40 5.35
C ILE A 140 6.07 -1.59 4.42
N ASP A 141 7.30 -2.06 4.35
CA ASP A 141 7.69 -3.19 3.52
C ASP A 141 7.89 -4.43 4.36
N TRP A 142 7.29 -5.54 3.95
CA TRP A 142 7.73 -6.85 4.40
C TRP A 142 8.62 -7.47 3.35
N VAL A 143 9.86 -7.78 3.72
CA VAL A 143 10.83 -8.43 2.84
C VAL A 143 11.20 -9.80 3.43
N PRO A 144 10.96 -10.91 2.70
CA PRO A 144 11.33 -12.26 3.17
C PRO A 144 12.79 -12.32 3.63
N GLY A 145 13.02 -12.90 4.81
CA GLY A 145 14.36 -13.02 5.41
C GLY A 145 14.91 -11.74 6.05
N LYS A 146 14.30 -10.57 5.83
CA LYS A 146 14.69 -9.31 6.49
C LYS A 146 13.64 -8.81 7.49
N GLY A 147 12.37 -9.18 7.32
CA GLY A 147 11.27 -8.76 8.18
C GLY A 147 10.61 -7.47 7.71
N ILE A 148 9.99 -6.75 8.66
CA ILE A 148 9.35 -5.45 8.41
C ILE A 148 10.43 -4.37 8.33
N MET A 149 10.38 -3.59 7.27
CA MET A 149 11.23 -2.44 7.02
C MET A 149 10.35 -1.21 6.82
N THR A 150 10.63 -0.14 7.54
CA THR A 150 9.90 1.12 7.39
C THR A 150 10.87 2.20 6.93
N LEU A 151 10.47 2.94 5.90
CA LEU A 151 11.15 4.17 5.48
C LEU A 151 10.26 5.34 5.92
N PHE A 152 10.84 6.27 6.68
CA PHE A 152 10.22 7.53 7.11
C PHE A 152 10.81 8.68 6.30
#